data_AF-A0A936LCZ7-F1
#
_entry.id   AF-A0A936LCZ7-F1
#
_cell.length_a   1.000
_cell.length_b   1.000
_cell.length_c   1.000
_cell.angle_alpha   90.00
_cell.angle_beta   90.00
_cell.angle_gamma   90.00
#
_symmetry.space_group_name_H-M   'P 1'
#
loop_
_entity.id
_entity.type
_entity.pdbx_description
1 polymer ?
#
loop_
_entity_poly.entity_id
_entity_poly.type
_entity_poly.pdbx_seq_one_letter_code
_entity_poly.pdbx_strand_id
1 'polypeptide(L)'
;MNEFKTKIELAGADLDGIVRYTRDPDSGAIDIESVEIVKMVRRWDFAKECPRFERKLWDVTDALEPWQLVLFRGLIEEADEVEAADQMARDGEWRRAA
;
A
#
# COMPACT_ATOMS: atom_id res chain seq x y z
N MET A 1 -12.63 -1.69 2.39
CA MET A 1 -11.24 -1.73 2.87
C MET A 1 -10.35 -1.64 1.65
N ASN A 2 -9.48 -0.64 1.62
CA ASN A 2 -8.60 -0.32 0.52
C ASN A 2 -7.17 -0.74 0.87
N GLU A 3 -6.35 -0.95 -0.15
CA GLU A 3 -4.94 -1.34 0.00
C GLU A 3 -4.05 -0.34 -0.74
N PHE A 4 -3.05 0.19 -0.04
CA PHE A 4 -2.01 1.02 -0.61
C PHE A 4 -0.66 0.32 -0.50
N LYS A 5 0.00 0.08 -1.64
CA LYS A 5 1.30 -0.61 -1.68
C LYS A 5 2.41 0.42 -1.69
N THR A 6 3.35 0.29 -0.76
CA THR A 6 4.45 1.26 -0.63
C THR A 6 5.71 0.59 -0.08
N LYS A 7 6.81 1.36 0.04
CA LYS A 7 7.99 0.97 0.79
C LYS A 7 7.87 1.46 2.23
N ILE A 8 8.26 0.64 3.18
CA ILE A 8 8.30 0.94 4.60
C ILE A 8 9.76 0.86 5.04
N GLU A 9 10.30 1.96 5.52
CA GLU A 9 11.61 1.95 6.19
C GLU A 9 11.41 1.43 7.62
N LEU A 10 12.02 0.29 7.94
CA LEU A 10 12.03 -0.26 9.29
C LEU A 10 13.44 -0.69 9.67
N ALA A 11 13.95 -0.15 10.77
CA ALA A 11 15.30 -0.44 11.28
C ALA A 11 16.42 -0.27 10.23
N GLY A 12 16.30 0.75 9.36
CA GLY A 12 17.28 1.06 8.32
C GLY A 12 17.21 0.15 7.08
N ALA A 13 16.11 -0.59 6.89
CA ALA A 13 15.86 -1.39 5.71
C ALA A 13 14.56 -0.97 5.01
N ASP A 14 14.62 -0.83 3.69
CA ASP A 14 13.44 -0.60 2.85
C ASP A 14 12.74 -1.92 2.55
N LEU A 15 11.53 -2.07 3.06
CA LEU A 15 10.72 -3.28 2.93
C LEU A 15 9.47 -3.00 2.12
N ASP A 16 9.02 -4.00 1.35
CA ASP A 16 7.73 -3.91 0.68
C ASP A 16 6.60 -3.95 1.73
N GLY A 17 5.66 -3.03 1.62
CA GLY A 17 4.59 -2.83 2.57
C GLY A 17 3.21 -2.71 1.92
N ILE A 18 2.19 -3.06 2.68
CA ILE A 18 0.79 -2.85 2.36
C ILE A 18 0.17 -2.09 3.53
N VAL A 19 -0.36 -0.91 3.24
CA VAL A 19 -1.17 -0.15 4.20
C VAL A 19 -2.63 -0.44 3.89
N ARG A 20 -3.36 -1.00 4.85
CA ARG A 20 -4.80 -1.21 4.78
C ARG A 20 -5.50 -0.04 5.44
N TYR A 21 -6.47 0.52 4.74
CA TYR A 21 -7.17 1.71 5.21
C TYR A 21 -8.64 1.69 4.82
N THR A 22 -9.43 2.44 5.56
CA THR A 22 -10.76 2.84 5.16
C THR A 22 -10.77 4.32 4.82
N ARG A 23 -11.68 4.69 3.92
CA ARG A 23 -11.97 6.07 3.60
C ARG A 23 -13.41 6.33 3.99
N ASP A 24 -13.59 7.35 4.82
CA ASP A 24 -14.92 7.85 5.13
C ASP A 24 -15.54 8.45 3.85
N PRO A 25 -16.73 8.00 3.43
CA PRO A 25 -17.33 8.44 2.17
C PRO A 25 -17.80 9.90 2.20
N ASP A 26 -18.06 10.45 3.38
CA ASP A 26 -18.63 11.79 3.53
C ASP A 26 -17.55 12.88 3.65
N SER A 27 -16.53 12.62 4.46
CA SER A 27 -15.43 13.56 4.74
C SER A 27 -14.16 13.27 3.93
N GLY A 28 -14.05 12.09 3.31
CA GLY A 28 -12.83 11.63 2.66
C GLY A 28 -11.71 11.25 3.63
N ALA A 29 -11.94 11.35 4.95
CA ALA A 29 -10.93 11.07 5.96
C ALA A 29 -10.42 9.63 5.84
N ILE A 30 -9.08 9.50 5.90
CA ILE A 30 -8.40 8.21 5.83
C ILE A 30 -8.13 7.70 7.24
N ASP A 31 -8.62 6.51 7.53
CA ASP A 31 -8.25 5.78 8.73
C ASP A 31 -7.43 4.54 8.39
N ILE A 32 -6.25 4.41 9.00
CA ILE A 32 -5.32 3.30 8.74
C ILE A 32 -5.65 2.19 9.72
N GLU A 33 -6.05 1.04 9.18
CA GLU A 33 -6.43 -0.12 9.97
C GLU A 33 -5.22 -1.01 10.27
N SER A 34 -4.34 -1.19 9.28
CA SER A 34 -3.09 -1.92 9.49
C SER A 34 -1.98 -1.53 8.52
N VAL A 35 -0.74 -1.76 8.94
CA VAL A 35 0.46 -1.64 8.11
C VAL A 35 1.19 -2.98 8.15
N GLU A 36 1.26 -3.65 7.00
CA GLU A 36 1.80 -5.00 6.87
C GLU A 36 3.06 -5.01 6.01
N ILE A 37 4.13 -5.63 6.52
CA ILE A 37 5.33 -5.90 5.73
C ILE A 37 5.15 -7.19 4.93
N VAL A 38 5.47 -7.14 3.64
CA VAL A 38 5.46 -8.27 2.73
C VAL A 38 6.84 -8.92 2.71
N LYS A 39 6.91 -10.18 3.14
CA LYS A 39 8.15 -10.97 3.08
C LYS A 39 7.95 -12.25 2.28
N MET A 40 8.78 -12.46 1.27
CA MET A 40 8.88 -13.74 0.58
C MET A 40 9.74 -14.69 1.42
N VAL A 41 9.15 -15.80 1.86
CA VAL A 41 9.86 -16.84 2.61
C VAL A 41 9.96 -18.11 1.78
N ARG A 42 11.17 -18.68 1.72
CA ARG A 42 11.40 -19.97 1.08
C ARG A 42 11.01 -21.07 2.06
N ARG A 43 10.06 -21.91 1.68
CA ARG A 43 9.62 -23.08 2.45
C ARG A 43 9.82 -24.34 1.62
N TRP A 44 10.24 -25.42 2.27
CA TRP A 44 10.33 -26.71 1.61
C TRP A 44 8.92 -27.33 1.49
N ASP A 45 8.50 -27.63 0.27
CA ASP A 45 7.28 -28.39 0.01
C ASP A 45 7.67 -29.88 -0.08
N PHE A 46 7.39 -30.63 0.99
CA PHE A 46 7.71 -32.06 1.06
C PHE A 46 6.87 -32.91 0.09
N ALA A 47 5.67 -32.45 -0.31
CA ALA A 47 4.83 -33.20 -1.24
C ALA A 47 5.35 -33.10 -2.69
N LYS A 48 6.08 -32.03 -3.01
CA LYS A 48 6.63 -31.78 -4.35
C LYS A 48 8.15 -31.90 -4.41
N GLU A 49 8.77 -32.26 -3.29
CA GLU A 49 10.23 -32.35 -3.10
C GLU A 49 10.99 -31.13 -3.62
N CYS A 50 10.41 -29.94 -3.48
CA CYS A 50 11.00 -28.72 -4.04
C CYS A 50 10.77 -27.49 -3.13
N PRO A 51 11.67 -26.49 -3.19
CA PRO A 51 11.45 -25.23 -2.50
C PRO A 51 10.33 -24.43 -3.17
N ARG A 52 9.40 -23.92 -2.35
CA ARG A 52 8.40 -22.94 -2.75
C ARG A 52 8.61 -21.62 -2.03
N PHE A 53 8.27 -20.53 -2.71
CA PHE A 53 8.20 -19.23 -2.07
C PHE A 53 6.77 -18.96 -1.63
N GLU A 54 6.60 -18.67 -0.34
CA GLU A 54 5.33 -18.27 0.24
C GLU A 54 5.42 -16.79 0.59
N ARG A 55 4.37 -16.03 0.28
CA ARG A 55 4.23 -14.64 0.72
C ARG A 55 3.72 -14.64 2.15
N LYS A 56 4.45 -14.04 3.08
CA LYS A 56 3.99 -13.76 4.44
C LYS A 56 3.76 -12.26 4.64
N LEU A 57 2.69 -11.94 5.35
CA LEU A 57 2.36 -10.59 5.80
C LEU A 57 2.65 -10.51 7.29
N TRP A 58 3.33 -9.45 7.71
CA TRP A 58 3.68 -9.18 9.10
C TRP A 58 3.10 -7.84 9.48
N ASP A 59 2.08 -7.85 10.35
CA ASP A 59 1.50 -6.63 10.87
C ASP A 59 2.50 -5.94 11.81
N VAL A 60 2.82 -4.68 11.51
CA VAL A 60 3.73 -3.85 12.29
C VAL A 60 3.07 -2.57 12.78
N THR A 61 1.73 -2.48 12.71
CA THR A 61 0.98 -1.27 13.07
C THR A 61 1.33 -0.77 14.47
N ASP A 62 1.38 -1.68 15.44
CA ASP A 62 1.71 -1.37 16.83
C ASP A 62 3.19 -0.99 17.05
N ALA A 63 4.06 -1.29 16.09
CA ALA A 63 5.48 -0.95 16.15
C ALA A 63 5.80 0.40 15.50
N LEU A 64 4.80 1.07 14.90
CA LEU A 64 4.96 2.36 14.25
C LEU A 64 4.59 3.51 15.17
N GLU A 65 5.35 4.58 15.07
CA GLU A 65 5.04 5.83 15.74
C GLU A 65 3.85 6.53 15.04
N PRO A 66 3.02 7.29 15.78
CA PRO A 66 1.84 7.95 15.20
C PRO A 66 2.14 8.85 13.99
N TRP A 67 3.30 9.51 13.96
CA TRP A 67 3.71 10.35 12.82
C TRP A 67 4.00 9.53 11.55
N GLN A 68 4.43 8.27 11.68
CA GLN A 68 4.64 7.38 10.53
C GLN A 68 3.30 7.00 9.89
N LEU A 69 2.25 6.82 10.70
CA LEU A 69 0.89 6.61 10.19
C LEU A 69 0.39 7.84 9.43
N VAL A 70 0.67 9.05 9.92
CA VAL A 70 0.33 10.30 9.21
C VAL A 70 1.03 10.39 7.86
N LEU A 71 2.29 9.95 7.75
CA LEU A 71 2.99 9.92 6.45
C LEU A 71 2.29 9.00 5.45
N PHE A 72 1.83 7.82 5.87
CA PHE A 72 1.09 6.94 4.96
C PHE A 72 -0.22 7.56 4.48
N ARG A 73 -0.93 8.31 5.33
CA ARG A 73 -2.13 9.05 4.91
C ARG A 73 -1.81 10.06 3.80
N GLY A 74 -0.76 10.86 3.99
CA GLY A 74 -0.33 11.84 2.98
C GLY A 74 0.08 11.19 1.66
N LEU A 75 0.77 10.04 1.69
CA LEU A 75 1.13 9.29 0.48
C LEU A 75 -0.09 8.74 -0.27
N ILE A 76 -1.14 8.34 0.45
CA ILE A 76 -2.40 7.88 -0.17
C ILE A 76 -3.11 9.06 -0.84
N GLU A 77 -3.18 10.21 -0.18
CA GLU A 77 -3.80 11.42 -0.74
C GLU A 77 -3.06 11.90 -2.00
N GLU A 78 -1.73 11.93 -1.97
CA GLU A 78 -0.90 12.29 -3.12
C GLU A 78 -1.11 11.34 -4.30
N ALA A 79 -1.21 10.03 -4.03
CA ALA A 79 -1.47 9.04 -5.07
C ALA A 79 -2.82 9.27 -5.75
N ASP A 80 -3.86 9.63 -4.98
CA ASP A 80 -5.17 9.93 -5.53
C ASP A 80 -5.19 11.22 -6.36
N GLU A 81 -4.46 12.25 -5.93
CA GLU A 81 -4.34 13.50 -6.70
C GLU A 81 -3.67 13.24 -8.06
N VAL A 82 -2.63 12.40 -8.07
CA VAL A 82 -1.94 11.99 -9.30
C VAL A 82 -2.89 11.18 -10.21
N GLU A 83 -3.65 10.24 -9.67
CA GLU A 83 -4.62 9.46 -10.43
C GLU A 83 -5.73 10.35 -11.01
N ALA A 84 -6.25 11.30 -10.23
CA ALA A 84 -7.24 12.26 -10.68
C ALA A 84 -6.70 13.16 -11.79
N ALA A 85 -5.46 13.64 -11.66
CA ALA A 85 -4.80 14.44 -12.69
C ALA A 85 -4.59 13.65 -14.00
N ASP A 86 -4.17 12.38 -13.91
CA ASP A 86 -4.00 11.51 -15.07
C ASP A 86 -5.34 11.21 -15.77
N GLN A 87 -6.40 10.97 -14.99
CA GLN A 87 -7.75 10.79 -15.53
C GLN A 87 -8.25 12.06 -16.24
N MET A 88 -8.05 13.25 -15.66
CA MET A 88 -8.40 14.52 -16.29
C MET A 88 -7.60 14.76 -17.59
N ALA A 89 -6.32 14.39 -17.61
CA ALA A 89 -5.48 14.49 -18.82
C ALA A 89 -6.02 13.60 -19.95
N ARG A 90 -6.37 12.34 -19.65
CA ARG A 90 -6.97 11.40 -20.62
C ARG A 90 -8.31 11.90 -21.14
N ASP A 91 -9.20 12.35 -20.26
CA ASP A 91 -10.50 12.91 -20.67
C ASP A 91 -10.36 14.16 -21.55
N GLY A 92 -9.33 14.98 -21.28
CA GLY A 92 -8.98 16.14 -22.10
C GLY A 92 -8.40 15.78 -23.48
N GLU A 93 -7.73 14.64 -23.62
CA GLU A 93 -7.27 14.12 -24.92
C GLU A 93 -8.44 13.59 -25.76
N TRP A 94 -9.38 12.85 -25.16
CA TRP A 94 -10.58 12.39 -25.85
C TRP A 94 -11.42 13.54 -26.40
N ARG A 95 -11.53 14.66 -25.67
CA ARG A 95 -12.25 15.87 -26.16
C ARG A 95 -11.49 16.65 -27.23
N ARG A 96 -10.17 16.51 -27.34
CA ARG A 96 -9.36 17.14 -28.40
C ARG A 96 -9.32 16.32 -29.69
N ALA A 97 -9.63 15.02 -29.61
CA ALA A 97 -9.64 14.10 -30.74
C ALA A 97 -11.01 13.95 -31.44
N ALA A 98 -12.07 14.59 -30.91
CA ALA A 98 -13.43 14.62 -31.45
C ALA A 98 -13.76 15.98 -32.06
#